data_AF-A0A3A1Y5P0-F1
#
_entry.id   AF-A0A3A1Y5P0-F1
#
_cell.length_a   1.000
_cell.length_b   1.000
_cell.length_c   1.000
_cell.angle_alpha   90.00
_cell.angle_beta   90.00
_cell.angle_gamma   90.00
#
_symmetry.space_group_name_H-M   'P 1'
#
loop_
_entity.id
_entity.type
_entity.pdbx_description
1 polymer ?
#
loop_
_entity_poly.entity_id
_entity_poly.type
_entity_poly.pdbx_seq_one_letter_code
_entity_poly.pdbx_strand_id
1 'polypeptide(L)'
;MKLIRYLCYLLFLIALIVVIFLFSSANDQVVHVNFLLGEFEGVLSFVLGMTFIFGFIIALVVLFLLYLVLKTRLVLAHTKAQALEKKVAKLELALEAQQLDAKDHTTH
;
A
#
# COMPACT_ATOMS: atom_id res chain seq x y z
N MET A 1 15.18 3.70 0.46
CA MET A 1 13.70 3.51 0.44
C MET A 1 13.20 2.08 0.68
N LYS A 2 13.92 1.01 0.29
CA LYS A 2 13.49 -0.38 0.56
C LYS A 2 13.63 -0.75 2.04
N LEU A 3 14.69 -0.26 2.70
CA LEU A 3 14.97 -0.48 4.12
C LEU A 3 13.86 0.05 5.05
N ILE A 4 13.39 1.29 4.84
CA ILE A 4 12.25 1.86 5.58
C ILE A 4 10.99 1.01 5.41
N ARG A 5 10.73 0.49 4.20
CA ARG A 5 9.56 -0.36 3.96
C ARG A 5 9.64 -1.67 4.75
N TYR A 6 10.78 -2.35 4.72
CA TYR A 6 10.98 -3.56 5.52
C TYR A 6 10.95 -3.30 7.02
N LEU A 7 11.48 -2.15 7.47
CA LEU A 7 11.44 -1.75 8.87
C LEU A 7 10.01 -1.49 9.34
N CYS A 8 9.18 -0.84 8.52
CA CYS A 8 7.76 -0.64 8.82
C CYS A 8 6.99 -1.98 8.89
N TYR A 9 7.24 -2.91 7.95
CA TYR A 9 6.62 -4.24 8.00
C TYR A 9 7.07 -5.04 9.23
N LEU A 10 8.34 -4.94 9.62
CA LEU A 10 8.88 -5.58 10.80
C LEU A 10 8.26 -5.03 12.09
N LEU A 11 8.20 -3.69 12.23
CA LEU A 11 7.57 -3.03 13.37
C LEU A 11 6.09 -3.39 13.49
N PHE A 12 5.38 -3.45 12.36
CA PHE A 12 3.99 -3.86 12.33
C PHE A 12 3.81 -5.32 12.77
N LEU A 13 4.68 -6.23 12.31
CA LEU A 13 4.66 -7.63 12.73
C LEU A 13 4.93 -7.77 14.23
N ILE A 14 5.91 -7.04 14.76
CA ILE A 14 6.22 -7.02 16.20
C ILE A 14 5.03 -6.50 17.00
N ALA A 15 4.40 -5.40 16.57
CA ALA A 15 3.21 -4.86 17.23
C ALA A 15 2.08 -5.91 17.28
N LEU A 16 1.89 -6.66 16.19
CA LEU A 16 0.90 -7.74 16.15
C LEU A 16 1.20 -8.84 17.18
N ILE A 17 2.46 -9.28 17.26
CA ILE A 17 2.91 -10.29 18.20
C ILE A 17 2.69 -9.83 19.64
N VAL A 18 3.03 -8.57 19.95
CA VAL A 18 2.83 -7.99 21.28
C VAL A 18 1.35 -7.99 21.65
N VAL A 19 0.47 -7.59 20.74
CA VAL A 19 -0.98 -7.57 20.99
C VAL A 19 -1.51 -8.98 21.27
N ILE A 20 -1.10 -9.98 20.48
CA ILE A 20 -1.45 -11.39 20.70
C ILE A 20 -0.98 -11.88 22.08
N PHE A 21 0.28 -11.59 22.43
CA PHE A 21 0.85 -11.99 23.73
C PHE A 21 0.14 -11.33 24.91
N LEU A 22 -0.18 -10.04 24.81
CA LEU A 22 -0.90 -9.31 25.85
C LEU A 22 -2.30 -9.89 26.07
N PHE A 23 -3.02 -10.20 25.00
CA PHE A 23 -4.34 -10.81 25.10
C PHE A 23 -4.29 -12.26 25.62
N SER A 24 -3.23 -13.01 25.32
CA SER A 24 -3.05 -14.38 25.80
C SER A 24 -2.61 -14.47 27.25
N SER A 25 -1.85 -13.50 27.76
CA SER A 25 -1.27 -13.53 29.11
C SER A 25 -2.24 -13.09 30.20
N ALA A 26 -3.20 -12.22 29.86
CA ALA A 26 -4.02 -11.52 30.84
C ALA A 26 -5.40 -12.17 31.12
N ASN A 27 -5.80 -13.21 30.39
CA ASN A 27 -7.20 -13.64 30.37
C ASN A 27 -7.38 -15.14 30.62
N ASP A 28 -7.47 -15.50 31.91
CA ASP A 28 -8.01 -16.78 32.38
C ASP A 28 -9.49 -16.66 32.80
N GLN A 29 -10.11 -15.50 32.56
CA GLN A 29 -11.49 -15.21 32.92
C GLN A 29 -12.47 -15.81 31.91
N VAL A 30 -13.37 -16.67 32.39
CA VAL A 30 -14.47 -17.24 31.60
C VAL A 30 -15.58 -16.17 31.48
N VAL A 31 -16.04 -15.90 30.26
CA VAL A 31 -17.04 -14.88 29.97
C VAL A 31 -18.20 -15.51 29.21
N HIS A 32 -19.42 -15.22 29.66
CA HIS A 32 -20.65 -15.61 29.00
C HIS A 32 -20.98 -14.55 27.94
N VAL A 33 -20.97 -14.94 26.67
CA VAL A 33 -21.33 -14.06 25.56
C VAL A 33 -22.63 -14.56 24.96
N ASN A 34 -23.70 -13.78 25.11
CA ASN A 34 -24.99 -14.11 24.55
C ASN A 34 -25.02 -13.65 23.08
N PHE A 35 -24.70 -14.57 22.16
CA PHE A 35 -24.85 -14.29 20.74
C PHE A 35 -26.33 -14.41 20.39
N LEU A 36 -26.80 -13.61 19.43
CA LEU A 36 -28.22 -13.54 19.02
C LEU A 36 -28.83 -14.88 18.57
N LEU A 37 -28.01 -15.92 18.39
CA LEU A 37 -28.39 -17.28 17.98
C LEU A 37 -28.04 -18.36 19.02
N GLY A 38 -27.50 -18.00 20.20
CA GLY A 38 -27.13 -18.95 21.25
C GLY A 38 -26.10 -18.40 22.26
N GLU A 39 -26.09 -18.97 23.46
CA GLU A 39 -25.14 -18.63 24.52
C GLU A 39 -23.79 -19.33 24.30
N PHE A 40 -22.71 -18.54 24.31
CA PHE A 40 -21.34 -19.06 24.23
C PHE A 40 -20.65 -18.86 25.57
N GLU A 41 -20.19 -19.96 26.16
CA GLU A 41 -19.29 -19.98 27.31
C GLU A 41 -17.87 -20.28 26.82
N GLY A 42 -16.98 -19.31 27.00
CA GLY A 42 -15.57 -19.48 26.62
C GLY A 42 -14.66 -18.52 27.37
N VAL A 43 -13.36 -18.83 27.34
CA VAL A 43 -12.34 -17.95 27.91
C VAL A 43 -12.32 -16.63 27.15
N LEU A 44 -12.25 -15.50 27.86
CA LEU A 44 -12.23 -14.17 27.26
C LEU A 44 -11.15 -14.03 26.16
N SER A 45 -10.01 -14.69 26.36
CA SER A 45 -8.92 -14.84 25.39
C SER A 45 -9.37 -15.35 24.02
N PHE A 46 -10.31 -16.30 23.97
CA PHE A 46 -10.78 -16.89 22.72
C PHE A 46 -11.63 -15.90 21.91
N VAL A 47 -12.58 -15.23 22.57
CA VAL A 47 -13.46 -14.24 21.92
C VAL A 47 -12.66 -13.03 21.43
N LEU A 48 -11.72 -12.55 22.24
CA LEU A 48 -10.79 -11.49 21.85
C LEU A 48 -9.88 -11.92 20.71
N GLY A 49 -9.32 -13.12 20.78
CA GLY A 49 -8.46 -13.68 19.74
C GLY A 49 -9.18 -13.76 18.39
N MET A 50 -10.42 -14.28 18.38
CA MET A 50 -11.23 -14.35 17.17
C MET A 50 -11.57 -12.97 16.62
N THR A 51 -12.03 -12.04 17.47
CA THR A 51 -12.36 -10.67 17.06
C THR A 51 -11.12 -9.96 16.48
N PHE A 52 -9.96 -10.17 17.10
CA PHE A 52 -8.70 -9.61 16.63
C PHE A 52 -8.28 -10.18 15.28
N ILE A 53 -8.38 -11.51 15.08
CA ILE A 53 -8.08 -12.15 13.80
C ILE A 53 -8.98 -11.60 12.70
N PHE A 54 -10.29 -11.49 12.94
CA PHE A 54 -11.21 -10.91 11.97
C PHE A 54 -10.88 -9.44 11.65
N GLY A 55 -10.64 -8.62 12.67
CA GLY A 55 -10.21 -7.23 12.48
C GLY A 55 -8.90 -7.12 11.70
N PHE A 56 -7.95 -8.02 11.97
CA PHE A 56 -6.67 -8.07 11.28
C PHE A 56 -6.81 -8.46 9.81
N ILE A 57 -7.62 -9.48 9.49
CA ILE A 57 -7.90 -9.88 8.10
C ILE A 57 -8.50 -8.71 7.33
N ILE A 58 -9.47 -8.00 7.91
CA ILE A 58 -10.08 -6.82 7.27
C ILE A 58 -9.03 -5.73 7.02
N ALA A 59 -8.22 -5.40 8.03
CA ALA A 59 -7.17 -4.41 7.90
C ALA A 59 -6.15 -4.78 6.80
N LEU A 60 -5.77 -6.07 6.71
CA LEU A 60 -4.84 -6.59 5.71
C LEU A 60 -5.42 -6.46 4.30
N VAL A 61 -6.71 -6.79 4.13
CA VAL A 61 -7.42 -6.61 2.85
C VAL A 61 -7.42 -5.14 2.44
N VAL A 62 -7.81 -4.23 3.33
CA VAL A 62 -7.82 -2.78 3.04
C VAL A 62 -6.42 -2.29 2.66
N LEU A 63 -5.40 -2.67 3.43
CA LEU A 63 -4.01 -2.29 3.16
C LEU A 63 -3.52 -2.82 1.81
N PHE A 64 -3.86 -4.07 1.47
CA PHE A 64 -3.49 -4.69 0.20
C PHE A 64 -4.14 -3.96 -0.99
N LEU A 65 -5.44 -3.65 -0.90
CA LEU A 65 -6.15 -2.88 -1.92
C LEU A 65 -5.54 -1.49 -2.09
N LEU A 66 -5.30 -0.78 -0.99
CA LEU A 66 -4.75 0.57 -1.02
C LEU A 66 -3.35 0.58 -1.62
N TYR A 67 -2.52 -0.40 -1.28
CA TYR A 67 -1.19 -0.59 -1.86
C TYR A 67 -1.26 -0.82 -3.38
N LEU A 68 -2.19 -1.65 -3.85
CA LEU A 68 -2.36 -1.94 -5.27
C LEU A 68 -2.77 -0.69 -6.05
N VAL A 69 -3.70 0.10 -5.51
CA VAL A 69 -4.10 1.39 -6.09
C VAL A 69 -2.93 2.36 -6.13
N LEU A 70 -2.16 2.48 -5.05
CA LEU A 70 -1.03 3.41 -4.97
C LEU A 70 0.08 3.02 -5.95
N LYS A 71 0.38 1.73 -6.06
CA LYS A 71 1.34 1.19 -7.04
C LYS A 71 0.89 1.48 -8.47
N THR A 72 -0.40 1.30 -8.77
CA THR A 72 -0.97 1.56 -10.10
C THR A 72 -0.85 3.04 -10.47
N ARG A 73 -1.17 3.95 -9.54
CA ARG A 73 -1.01 5.40 -9.74
C ARG A 73 0.44 5.79 -9.99
N LEU A 74 1.39 5.16 -9.30
CA LEU A 74 2.82 5.42 -9.49
C LEU A 74 3.29 4.99 -10.88
N VAL A 75 2.90 3.79 -11.34
CA VAL A 75 3.26 3.30 -12.68
C VAL A 75 2.67 4.21 -13.76
N LEU A 76 1.40 4.62 -13.62
CA LEU A 76 0.74 5.54 -14.55
C LEU A 76 1.39 6.92 -14.57
N ALA A 77 1.77 7.46 -13.40
CA ALA A 77 2.47 8.74 -13.32
C ALA A 77 3.82 8.68 -14.02
N HIS A 78 4.57 7.58 -13.84
CA HIS A 78 5.86 7.37 -14.50
C HIS A 78 5.73 7.25 -16.03
N THR A 79 4.71 6.54 -16.52
CA THR A 79 4.48 6.42 -17.98
C THR A 79 4.07 7.75 -18.59
N LYS A 80 3.23 8.54 -17.90
CA LYS A 80 2.88 9.89 -18.36
C LYS A 80 4.09 10.82 -18.39
N ALA A 81 4.96 10.76 -17.38
CA ALA A 81 6.20 11.54 -17.35
C ALA A 81 7.12 11.19 -18.53
N GLN A 82 7.39 9.90 -18.76
CA GLN A 82 8.20 9.46 -19.90
C GLN A 82 7.59 9.82 -21.26
N ALA A 83 6.27 9.79 -21.39
CA ALA A 83 5.60 10.20 -22.62
C ALA A 83 5.75 11.70 -22.88
N LEU A 84 5.74 12.53 -21.83
CA LEU A 84 6.01 13.97 -21.94
C LEU A 84 7.46 14.22 -22.35
N GLU A 85 8.43 13.57 -21.68
CA GLU A 85 9.86 13.71 -22.02
C GLU A 85 10.13 13.38 -23.51
N LYS A 86 9.55 12.28 -24.02
CA LYS A 86 9.69 11.92 -25.44
C LYS A 86 9.08 12.95 -26.40
N LYS A 87 7.98 13.60 -26.03
CA LYS A 87 7.35 14.64 -26.85
C LYS A 87 8.21 15.90 -26.90
N VAL A 88 8.77 16.30 -25.76
CA VAL A 88 9.69 17.44 -25.67
C VAL A 88 10.92 17.20 -26.55
N ALA A 89 11.58 16.05 -26.39
CA ALA A 89 12.75 15.70 -27.20
C ALA A 89 12.45 15.67 -28.72
N LYS A 90 11.26 15.18 -29.13
CA LYS A 90 10.86 15.17 -30.54
C LYS A 90 10.58 16.57 -31.09
N LEU A 91 10.01 17.46 -30.28
CA LEU A 91 9.75 18.85 -30.65
C LEU A 91 11.06 19.63 -30.78
N GLU A 92 12.02 19.43 -29.87
CA GLU A 92 13.34 20.04 -29.94
C GLU A 92 14.07 19.64 -31.23
N LEU A 93 14.09 18.35 -31.57
CA LEU A 93 14.68 17.85 -32.83
C LEU A 93 14.00 18.44 -34.08
N ALA A 94 12.67 18.61 -34.05
CA ALA A 94 11.93 19.20 -35.18
C ALA A 94 12.25 20.70 -35.33
N LEU A 95 12.48 21.40 -34.22
CA LEU A 95 12.82 22.81 -34.19
C LEU A 95 14.26 23.03 -34.68
N GLU A 96 15.21 22.17 -34.29
CA GLU A 96 16.58 22.15 -34.82
C GLU A 96 16.60 21.87 -36.33
N ALA A 97 15.79 20.92 -36.81
CA ALA A 97 15.68 20.62 -38.25
C ALA A 97 15.10 21.81 -39.05
N GLN A 98 14.09 22.51 -38.52
CA GLN A 98 13.57 23.72 -39.15
C GLN A 98 14.57 24.88 -39.16
N GLN A 99 15.39 25.00 -38.11
CA GLN A 99 16.44 26.02 -38.06
C GLN A 99 17.58 25.73 -39.06
N LEU A 100 17.89 24.46 -39.29
CA LEU A 100 18.87 24.06 -40.30
C LEU A 100 18.37 24.38 -41.72
N ASP A 101 17.11 24.08 -42.01
CA ASP A 101 16.45 24.34 -43.30
C ASP A 101 16.31 25.86 -43.58
N ALA A 102 15.92 26.64 -42.58
CA ALA A 102 15.84 28.10 -42.69
C ALA A 102 17.21 28.79 -42.91
N LYS A 103 18.28 28.19 -42.40
CA LYS A 103 19.65 28.69 -42.57
C LYS A 103 20.21 28.39 -43.96
N ASP A 104 19.81 27.28 -44.58
CA ASP A 104 20.20 26.93 -45.95
C ASP A 104 19.58 27.90 -46.97
N HIS A 105 18.36 28.38 -46.71
CA HIS A 105 17.65 29.34 -47.58
C HIS A 105 18.12 30.80 -47.52
N THR A 106 18.95 31.18 -46.54
CA THR A 106 19.48 32.56 -46.39
C THR A 106 20.91 32.71 -46.91
N THR A 107 21.54 31.64 -47.41
CA THR A 107 22.95 31.62 -47.85
C THR A 107 23.12 31.54 -49.38
N HIS A 108 22.10 31.93 -50.14
CA HIS A 108 22.13 32.13 -51.59
C HIS A 108 21.76 33.58 -51.93
#